data_AF-A0A3C0HEX8-F1
#
_entry.id   AF-A0A3C0HEX8-F1
#
_cell.length_a   1.000
_cell.length_b   1.000
_cell.length_c   1.000
_cell.angle_alpha   90.00
_cell.angle_beta   90.00
_cell.angle_gamma   90.00
#
_symmetry.space_group_name_H-M   'P 1'
#
loop_
_entity.id
_entity.type
_entity.pdbx_description
1 polymer ?
#
loop_
_entity_poly.entity_id
_entity_poly.type
_entity_poly.pdbx_seq_one_letter_code
_entity_poly.pdbx_strand_id
1 'polypeptide(L)'
;EMKHLALKFALTLIFTLSFSIMYSQIFVDSINVVRKVTVKMNNGEEFVGDVIKQDDDILILNSKNGELKIKVIQIKKIEEYTYEGDFLFPSSHA
;
A
#
# COMPACT_ATOMS: atom_id res chain seq x y z
N GLU A 1 8.17 -46.87 -23.57
CA GLU A 1 8.26 -45.43 -23.94
C GLU A 1 7.18 -44.52 -23.33
N MET A 2 5.90 -44.91 -23.25
CA MET A 2 4.83 -44.05 -22.69
C MET A 2 4.99 -43.61 -21.22
N LYS A 3 5.76 -44.35 -20.40
CA LYS A 3 6.01 -44.02 -18.98
C LYS A 3 6.76 -42.69 -18.81
N HIS A 4 7.70 -42.40 -19.70
CA HIS A 4 8.45 -41.14 -19.67
C HIS A 4 7.62 -39.96 -20.16
N LEU A 5 6.67 -40.20 -21.07
CA LEU A 5 5.74 -39.19 -21.56
C LEU A 5 4.76 -38.78 -20.46
N ALA A 6 4.15 -39.75 -19.77
CA ALA A 6 3.25 -39.49 -18.64
C ALA A 6 3.97 -38.78 -17.48
N LEU A 7 5.20 -39.16 -17.18
CA LEU A 7 6.02 -38.50 -16.17
C LEU A 7 6.32 -37.03 -16.51
N LYS A 8 6.59 -36.74 -17.79
CA LYS A 8 6.81 -35.36 -18.25
C LYS A 8 5.56 -34.51 -18.06
N PHE A 9 4.38 -35.01 -18.45
CA PHE A 9 3.12 -34.30 -18.23
C PHE A 9 2.82 -34.06 -16.74
N ALA A 10 3.09 -35.05 -15.89
CA ALA A 10 2.94 -34.90 -14.44
C ALA A 10 3.87 -33.82 -13.87
N LEU A 11 5.14 -33.79 -14.30
CA LEU A 11 6.10 -32.77 -13.86
C LEU A 11 5.68 -31.36 -14.29
N THR A 12 5.23 -31.20 -15.54
CA THR A 12 4.78 -29.90 -16.06
C THR A 12 3.55 -29.40 -15.29
N LEU A 13 2.59 -30.30 -15.00
CA LEU A 13 1.40 -29.96 -14.22
C LEU A 13 1.77 -29.48 -12.81
N ILE A 14 2.63 -30.22 -12.11
CA ILE A 14 3.08 -29.86 -10.76
C ILE A 14 3.78 -28.49 -10.76
N PHE A 15 4.65 -28.24 -11.75
CA PHE A 15 5.39 -26.98 -11.86
C PHE A 15 4.45 -25.78 -12.06
N THR A 16 3.44 -25.90 -12.93
CA THR A 16 2.46 -24.83 -13.16
C THR A 16 1.60 -24.54 -11.93
N LEU A 17 1.18 -25.58 -11.20
CA LEU A 17 0.42 -25.42 -9.96
C LEU A 17 1.25 -24.75 -8.85
N SER A 18 2.53 -25.12 -8.69
CA SER A 18 3.39 -24.49 -7.68
C SER A 18 3.62 -23.00 -7.91
N PHE A 19 3.66 -22.57 -9.19
CA PHE A 19 3.80 -21.16 -9.53
C PHE A 19 2.57 -20.34 -9.11
N SER A 20 1.36 -20.87 -9.30
CA SER A 20 0.11 -20.17 -8.97
C SER A 20 -0.05 -19.83 -7.47
N ILE A 21 0.45 -20.70 -6.58
CA ILE A 21 0.36 -20.51 -5.13
C ILE A 21 1.28 -19.37 -4.66
N MET A 22 2.46 -19.22 -5.29
CA MET A 22 3.45 -18.20 -4.92
C MET A 22 2.96 -16.78 -5.23
N TYR A 23 2.27 -16.56 -6.36
CA TYR A 23 1.72 -15.24 -6.71
C TYR A 23 0.57 -14.80 -5.79
N SER A 24 -0.22 -15.73 -5.26
CA SER A 24 -1.31 -15.39 -4.35
C SER A 24 -0.83 -14.84 -3.01
N GLN A 25 0.37 -15.21 -2.54
CA GLN A 25 0.91 -14.74 -1.26
C GLN A 25 1.54 -13.35 -1.39
N ILE A 26 2.25 -13.08 -2.50
CA ILE A 26 2.92 -11.79 -2.75
C ILE A 26 1.91 -10.64 -2.86
N PHE A 27 0.72 -10.88 -3.43
CA PHE A 27 -0.30 -9.84 -3.60
C PHE A 27 -1.01 -9.46 -2.29
N VAL A 28 -1.11 -10.38 -1.34
CA VAL A 28 -1.82 -10.15 -0.06
C VAL A 28 -0.95 -9.35 0.92
N ASP A 29 0.36 -9.56 0.93
CA ASP A 29 1.28 -8.84 1.84
C ASP A 29 1.47 -7.35 1.47
N SER A 30 1.21 -6.95 0.23
CA SER A 30 1.35 -5.54 -0.19
C SER A 30 0.19 -4.63 0.26
N ILE A 31 -0.91 -5.19 0.75
CA ILE A 31 -2.14 -4.42 1.04
C ILE A 31 -2.18 -3.92 2.50
N ASN A 32 -1.36 -4.47 3.40
CA ASN A 32 -1.52 -4.27 4.84
C ASN A 32 -0.35 -3.54 5.51
N VAL A 33 0.27 -2.59 4.80
CA VAL A 33 1.26 -1.70 5.41
C VAL A 33 0.50 -0.51 5.99
N VAL A 34 0.25 -0.53 7.30
CA VAL A 34 -0.13 0.68 8.05
C VAL A 34 0.98 1.70 7.83
N ARG A 35 0.77 2.61 6.88
CA ARG A 35 1.75 3.59 6.44
C ARG A 35 1.35 4.94 7.01
N LYS A 36 2.25 5.55 7.77
CA LYS A 36 2.11 6.94 8.18
C LYS A 36 2.38 7.83 6.97
N VAL A 37 1.45 8.72 6.66
CA VAL A 37 1.51 9.57 5.46
C VAL A 37 1.23 11.02 5.81
N THR A 38 1.77 11.91 4.97
CA THR A 38 1.35 13.31 4.88
C THR A 38 0.44 13.46 3.68
N VAL A 39 -0.78 13.92 3.90
CA VAL A 39 -1.77 14.19 2.86
C VAL A 39 -1.88 15.69 2.66
N LYS A 40 -1.50 16.15 1.46
CA LYS A 40 -1.63 17.53 1.03
C LYS A 40 -2.92 17.68 0.25
N MET A 41 -3.79 18.55 0.71
CA MET A 41 -5.10 18.82 0.12
C MET A 41 -5.00 19.90 -0.97
N ASN A 42 -6.01 19.95 -1.84
CA ASN A 42 -6.10 20.95 -2.91
C ASN A 42 -6.24 22.39 -2.39
N ASN A 43 -6.80 22.57 -1.20
CA ASN A 43 -6.91 23.87 -0.52
C ASN A 43 -5.60 24.31 0.17
N GLY A 44 -4.55 23.49 0.13
CA GLY A 44 -3.26 23.74 0.79
C GLY A 44 -3.17 23.27 2.24
N GLU A 45 -4.23 22.68 2.80
CA GLU A 45 -4.17 22.06 4.12
C GLU A 45 -3.36 20.75 4.09
N GLU A 46 -2.69 20.45 5.20
CA GLU A 46 -1.89 19.24 5.34
C GLU A 46 -2.34 18.44 6.56
N PHE A 47 -2.49 17.13 6.37
CA PHE A 47 -2.88 16.20 7.41
C PHE A 47 -1.85 15.09 7.53
N VAL A 48 -1.45 14.75 8.75
CA VAL A 48 -0.54 13.64 9.04
C VAL A 48 -1.26 12.60 9.86
N GLY A 49 -1.11 11.33 9.47
CA GLY A 49 -1.73 10.21 10.16
C GLY A 49 -1.40 8.87 9.54
N ASP A 50 -1.83 7.81 10.21
CA ASP A 50 -1.71 6.43 9.74
C ASP A 50 -2.88 6.10 8.79
N VAL A 51 -2.59 5.52 7.62
CA VAL A 51 -3.65 5.07 6.72
C VAL A 51 -4.34 3.86 7.32
N ILE A 52 -5.62 4.04 7.69
CA ILE A 52 -6.50 2.94 8.13
C ILE A 52 -7.11 2.26 6.91
N LYS A 53 -7.57 3.05 5.94
CA LYS A 53 -8.26 2.55 4.74
C LYS A 53 -8.05 3.49 3.57
N GLN A 54 -7.81 2.94 2.39
CA GLN A 54 -7.77 3.67 1.14
C GLN A 54 -8.61 2.95 0.09
N ASP A 55 -9.71 3.59 -0.31
CA ASP A 55 -10.54 3.20 -1.45
C ASP A 55 -10.37 4.24 -2.57
N ASP A 56 -10.98 4.00 -3.74
CA ASP A 56 -10.91 4.92 -4.88
C ASP A 56 -11.53 6.30 -4.59
N ASP A 57 -12.53 6.36 -3.71
CA ASP A 57 -13.26 7.60 -3.38
C ASP A 57 -12.85 8.23 -2.05
N ILE A 58 -12.39 7.42 -1.08
CA ILE A 58 -12.23 7.81 0.31
C ILE A 58 -10.90 7.32 0.86
N LEU A 59 -10.20 8.21 1.57
CA LEU A 59 -9.07 7.90 2.43
C LEU A 59 -9.47 8.11 3.90
N ILE A 60 -9.20 7.12 4.74
CA ILE A 60 -9.40 7.20 6.19
C ILE A 60 -8.01 7.21 6.85
N LEU A 61 -7.72 8.30 7.56
CA LEU A 61 -6.49 8.48 8.33
C LEU A 61 -6.79 8.45 9.83
N ASN A 62 -5.91 7.84 10.61
CA ASN A 62 -5.86 8.05 12.05
C ASN A 62 -4.87 9.18 12.36
N SER A 63 -5.36 10.33 12.78
CA SER A 63 -4.51 11.46 13.18
C SER A 63 -4.48 11.61 14.71
N LYS A 64 -3.66 12.53 15.23
CA LYS A 64 -3.63 12.85 16.67
C LYS A 64 -4.99 13.29 17.21
N ASN A 65 -5.85 13.82 16.34
CA ASN A 65 -7.19 14.28 16.67
C ASN A 65 -8.29 13.22 16.45
N GLY A 66 -7.90 11.97 16.15
CA GLY A 66 -8.81 10.87 15.84
C GLY A 66 -8.92 10.58 14.34
N GLU A 67 -9.97 9.85 13.96
CA GLU A 67 -10.19 9.42 12.58
C GLU A 67 -10.64 10.58 11.69
N LEU A 68 -9.96 10.73 10.56
CA LEU A 68 -10.22 11.73 9.55
C LEU A 68 -10.61 11.05 8.24
N LYS A 69 -11.80 11.37 7.74
CA LYS A 69 -12.32 10.85 6.47
C LYS A 69 -12.19 11.91 5.38
N ILE A 70 -11.32 11.65 4.41
CA ILE A 70 -11.00 12.55 3.31
C ILE A 70 -11.52 11.97 2.00
N LYS A 71 -12.10 12.81 1.13
CA LYS A 71 -12.43 12.41 -0.25
C LYS A 71 -11.19 12.50 -1.13
N VAL A 72 -10.89 11.45 -1.90
CA VAL A 72 -9.69 11.38 -2.75
C VAL A 72 -9.62 12.54 -3.75
N ILE A 73 -10.77 13.01 -4.26
CA ILE A 73 -10.85 14.17 -5.17
C ILE A 73 -10.30 15.48 -4.57
N GLN A 74 -10.24 15.58 -3.24
CA GLN A 74 -9.73 16.76 -2.54
C GLN A 74 -8.23 16.66 -2.24
N ILE A 75 -7.61 15.51 -2.50
CA ILE A 75 -6.20 15.25 -2.24
C ILE A 75 -5.38 15.69 -3.46
N LYS A 76 -4.37 16.51 -3.20
CA LYS A 76 -3.38 16.92 -4.19
C LYS A 76 -2.25 15.90 -4.28
N LYS A 77 -1.77 15.43 -3.13
CA LYS A 77 -0.63 14.52 -3.03
C LYS A 77 -0.64 13.75 -1.71
N ILE A 78 -0.19 12.50 -1.74
CA ILE A 78 0.10 11.69 -0.56
C ILE A 78 1.60 11.41 -0.57
N GLU A 79 2.28 11.72 0.53
CA GLU A 79 3.72 11.52 0.71
C GLU A 79 3.96 10.62 1.91
N GLU A 80 4.97 9.77 1.83
CA GLU A 80 5.39 8.96 2.98
C GLU A 80 5.94 9.87 4.08
N TYR A 81 5.50 9.65 5.31
CA TYR A 81 5.98 10.43 6.44
C TYR A 81 7.31 9.86 6.92
N THR A 82 8.41 10.46 6.47
CA THR A 82 9.78 10.01 6.81
C THR A 82 10.37 10.69 8.05
N TYR A 83 9.57 11.49 8.77
CA TYR A 83 10.09 12.34 9.84
C TYR A 83 9.88 11.71 11.21
N GLU A 84 10.93 11.23 11.87
CA GLU A 84 10.79 10.56 13.18
C GLU A 84 10.52 11.53 14.35
N GLY A 85 10.70 12.85 14.17
CA GLY A 85 10.53 13.84 15.24
C GLY A 85 9.08 14.32 15.42
N ASP A 86 8.80 14.88 16.60
CA ASP A 86 7.50 15.49 16.92
C ASP A 86 7.27 16.86 16.27
N PHE A 87 8.32 17.49 15.73
CA PHE A 87 8.31 18.86 15.23
C PHE A 87 8.87 18.98 13.81
N LEU A 88 8.04 19.36 12.84
CA LEU A 88 8.52 19.72 11.51
C LEU A 88 9.03 21.16 11.55
N PHE A 89 10.34 21.35 11.45
CA PHE A 89 10.92 22.67 11.24
C PHE A 89 10.88 23.00 9.74
N PRO A 90 10.38 24.18 9.32
CA PRO A 90 10.45 24.57 7.93
C PRO A 90 11.93 24.62 7.50
N SER A 91 12.29 23.79 6.52
CA SER A 91 13.65 23.78 5.98
C SER A 91 13.91 25.09 5.23
N SER A 92 14.82 25.92 5.76
CA SER A 92 15.27 27.19 5.17
C SER A 92 16.27 26.96 4.02
N HIS A 93 15.90 26.18 3.01
CA HIS A 93 16.66 26.14 1.77
C HIS A 93 15.82 26.79 0.67
N ALA A 94 16.02 28.11 0.57
CA ALA A 94 15.66 28.95 -0.56
C ALA A 94 16.46 28.58 -1.81
#